data_AF-A0A0Q7YS01-F1
#
_entry.id   AF-A0A0Q7YS01-F1
#
_cell.length_a   1.000
_cell.length_b   1.000
_cell.length_c   1.000
_cell.angle_alpha   90.00
_cell.angle_beta   90.00
_cell.angle_gamma   90.00
#
_symmetry.space_group_name_H-M   'P 1'
#
loop_
_entity.id
_entity.type
_entity.pdbx_description
1 polymer ?
#
loop_
_entity_poly.entity_id
_entity_poly.type
_entity_poly.pdbx_seq_one_letter_code
_entity_poly.pdbx_strand_id
1 'polypeptide(L)' 'MLHLLLDKKPWFRPKNSGYGSGLPIAWQGWLFMALHIALITGIATLLRDRPAMMTIAIVLAGLAPLPIYRARTEGGWRWR' A
#
# COMPACT_ATOMS: atom_id res chain seq x y z
N MET A 1 -2.43 -0.49 25.44
CA MET A 1 -2.13 -1.43 24.34
C MET A 1 -2.47 -0.90 22.94
N LEU A 2 -3.25 0.18 22.79
CA LEU A 2 -3.50 0.83 21.48
C LEU A 2 -2.32 1.65 20.94
N HIS A 3 -1.37 2.04 21.79
CA HIS A 3 -0.19 2.83 21.40
C HIS A 3 0.82 2.06 20.52
N LEU A 4 0.83 0.72 20.55
CA LEU A 4 1.65 -0.11 19.64
C LEU A 4 1.12 -0.11 18.19
N LEU A 5 -0.18 0.15 18.01
CA LEU A 5 -0.81 0.27 16.69
C LEU A 5 -0.58 1.67 16.09
N LEU A 6 -0.43 2.68 16.96
CA LEU A 6 -0.14 4.08 16.62
C LEU A 6 1.34 4.43 16.67
N ASP A 7 2.20 3.49 17.06
CA ASP A 7 3.63 3.70 17.18
C ASP A 7 4.16 4.28 15.87
N LYS A 8 4.88 5.41 15.95
CA LYS A 8 5.46 6.15 14.81
C LYS A 8 6.56 5.36 14.08
N LYS A 9 6.64 4.05 14.31
CA LYS A 9 7.59 3.18 13.64
C LYS A 9 7.20 3.08 12.17
N PRO A 10 8.13 3.39 11.26
CA PRO A 10 7.89 3.27 9.83
C PRO A 10 7.55 1.83 9.49
N TRP A 11 6.51 1.64 8.68
CA TRP A 11 6.09 0.31 8.24
C TRP A 11 6.92 -0.18 7.06
N PHE A 12 7.45 0.77 6.29
CA PHE A 12 8.22 0.51 5.07
C PHE A 12 9.59 1.16 5.15
N ARG A 13 10.60 0.43 4.67
CA ARG A 13 11.95 0.95 4.54
C ARG A 13 12.02 1.95 3.39
N PRO A 14 12.75 3.06 3.50
CA PRO A 14 13.02 3.89 2.33
C PRO A 14 13.87 3.09 1.35
N LYS A 15 13.55 3.19 0.06
CA LYS A 15 14.36 2.57 -0.98
C LYS A 15 15.70 3.33 -1.09
N ASN A 16 16.80 2.60 -1.24
CA ASN A 16 18.14 3.21 -1.35
C ASN A 16 18.36 3.97 -2.68
N SER A 17 17.51 3.78 -3.69
CA SER A 17 17.58 4.46 -4.99
C SER A 17 16.19 4.64 -5.62
N GLY A 18 15.88 5.85 -6.09
CA GLY A 18 14.65 6.18 -6.82
C GLY A 18 13.40 6.45 -5.95
N TYR A 19 12.25 6.66 -6.60
CA TYR A 19 10.97 6.90 -5.92
C TYR A 19 10.33 5.57 -5.48
N GLY A 20 10.07 5.42 -4.18
CA GLY A 20 9.21 4.35 -3.68
C GLY A 20 9.45 3.95 -2.22
N SER A 21 8.50 3.20 -1.69
CA SER A 21 8.65 2.43 -0.46
C SER A 21 9.39 1.12 -0.76
N GLY A 22 10.41 0.80 0.01
CA GLY A 22 11.03 -0.51 0.05
C GLY A 22 10.15 -1.56 0.73
N LEU A 23 10.73 -2.72 1.02
CA LEU A 23 10.02 -3.83 1.65
C LEU A 23 9.42 -3.44 3.01
N PRO A 24 8.29 -4.04 3.41
CA PRO A 24 7.71 -3.82 4.72
C PRO A 24 8.69 -4.31 5.80
N ILE A 25 9.03 -3.43 6.74
CA ILE A 25 9.87 -3.77 7.91
C ILE A 25 8.98 -4.21 9.07
N ALA A 26 7.77 -3.67 9.16
CA ALA A 26 6.85 -3.93 10.24
C ALA A 26 5.73 -4.89 9.79
N TRP A 27 5.19 -5.68 10.73
CA TRP A 27 4.10 -6.61 10.47
C TRP A 27 2.85 -5.90 9.91
N GLN A 28 2.62 -4.63 10.28
CA GLN A 28 1.53 -3.82 9.75
C GLN A 28 1.67 -3.58 8.25
N GLY A 29 2.90 -3.42 7.75
CA GLY A 29 3.15 -3.24 6.32
C GLY A 29 2.88 -4.52 5.52
N TRP A 30 3.16 -5.69 6.10
CA TRP A 30 2.78 -6.99 5.53
C TRP A 30 1.27 -7.19 5.51
N LEU A 31 0.57 -6.90 6.61
CA LEU A 31 -0.89 -6.97 6.66
C LEU A 31 -1.54 -6.02 5.64
N PHE A 32 -1.05 -4.78 5.55
CA PHE A 32 -1.56 -3.80 4.59
C PHE A 32 -1.33 -4.23 3.14
N MET A 33 -0.19 -4.85 2.85
CA MET A 33 0.12 -5.41 1.53
C MET A 33 -0.76 -6.62 1.20
N ALA A 34 -0.99 -7.53 2.15
CA ALA A 34 -1.91 -8.65 1.99
C ALA A 34 -3.34 -8.17 1.73
N LEU A 35 -3.82 -7.17 2.49
CA LEU A 35 -5.12 -6.55 2.27
C LEU A 35 -5.22 -5.88 0.90
N HIS A 36 -4.14 -5.24 0.42
CA HIS A 36 -4.08 -4.67 -0.93
C HIS A 36 -4.23 -5.72 -2.01
N ILE A 37 -3.50 -6.82 -1.91
CA ILE A 37 -3.58 -7.92 -2.85
C ILE A 37 -4.98 -8.53 -2.83
N ALA A 38 -5.55 -8.75 -1.64
CA ALA A 38 -6.90 -9.26 -1.48
C ALA A 38 -7.96 -8.32 -2.10
N LEU A 39 -7.81 -7.01 -1.91
CA LEU A 39 -8.69 -6.00 -2.50
C LEU A 39 -8.64 -6.03 -4.03
N ILE A 40 -7.45 -6.01 -4.63
CA ILE A 40 -7.29 -6.05 -6.09
C ILE A 40 -7.84 -7.36 -6.65
N THR A 41 -7.53 -8.49 -6.01
CA THR A 41 -8.02 -9.80 -6.42
C THR A 41 -9.54 -9.88 -6.30
N GLY A 42 -10.11 -9.37 -5.21
CA GLY A 42 -11.56 -9.32 -4.99
C GLY A 42 -12.29 -8.44 -6.00
N ILE A 43 -11.71 -7.29 -6.38
CA ILE A 43 -12.26 -6.43 -7.44
C ILE A 43 -12.21 -7.15 -8.79
N ALA A 44 -11.09 -7.80 -9.10
CA ALA A 44 -10.92 -8.51 -10.37
C ALA A 44 -11.86 -9.71 -10.51
N THR A 45 -12.15 -10.43 -9.42
CA THR A 45 -13.11 -11.54 -9.44
C THR A 45 -14.55 -11.03 -9.49
N LEU A 46 -14.90 -9.98 -8.74
CA LEU A 46 -16.26 -9.43 -8.68
C LEU A 46 -16.69 -8.72 -9.96
N LEU A 47 -15.76 -8.02 -10.63
CA LEU A 47 -16.04 -7.22 -11.82
C LEU A 47 -15.55 -7.87 -13.12
N ARG A 48 -15.31 -9.20 -13.11
CA ARG A 48 -14.80 -9.95 -14.27
C ARG A 48 -15.63 -9.71 -15.54
N ASP A 49 -16.96 -9.58 -15.41
CA ASP A 49 -17.88 -9.38 -16.55
C ASP A 49 -18.05 -7.91 -16.95
N ARG A 50 -17.42 -6.97 -16.23
CA ARG A 50 -17.50 -5.53 -16.47
C ARG A 50 -16.10 -4.91 -16.60
N PRO A 51 -15.39 -5.16 -17.71
CA PRO A 51 -13.97 -4.81 -17.85
C PRO A 51 -13.69 -3.31 -17.65
N ALA A 52 -14.55 -2.42 -18.16
CA ALA A 52 -14.38 -0.98 -17.96
C ALA A 52 -14.47 -0.56 -16.49
N MET A 53 -15.46 -1.10 -15.75
CA MET A 53 -15.64 -0.81 -14.33
C MET A 53 -14.53 -1.44 -13.48
N MET A 54 -14.06 -2.63 -13.86
CA MET A 54 -12.92 -3.31 -13.25
C MET A 54 -11.64 -2.46 -13.38
N THR A 55 -11.34 -1.93 -14.57
CA THR A 55 -10.17 -1.08 -14.78
C THR A 55 -10.22 0.16 -13.90
N ILE A 56 -11.36 0.86 -13.85
CA ILE A 56 -11.53 2.04 -13.00
C ILE A 56 -11.34 1.67 -11.52
N ALA A 57 -11.96 0.58 -11.06
CA ALA A 57 -11.86 0.14 -9.68
C ALA A 57 -10.43 -0.28 -9.28
N ILE A 58 -9.70 -0.98 -10.15
CA ILE A 58 -8.30 -1.37 -9.93
C ILE A 58 -7.39 -0.12 -9.88
N VAL A 59 -7.59 0.83 -10.79
CA VAL A 59 -6.81 2.10 -10.79
C VAL A 59 -7.05 2.86 -9.49
N LEU A 60 -8.31 3.00 -9.06
CA LEU A 60 -8.64 3.64 -7.78
C LEU A 60 -8.05 2.88 -6.59
N ALA A 61 -8.13 1.55 -6.58
CA ALA A 61 -7.54 0.71 -5.55
C ALA A 61 -6.01 0.80 -5.50
N GLY A 62 -5.35 1.01 -6.64
CA GLY A 62 -3.90 1.23 -6.70
C GLY A 62 -3.46 2.62 -6.23
N LEU A 63 -4.28 3.65 -6.48
CA LEU A 63 -4.00 5.05 -6.12
C LEU A 63 -4.35 5.37 -4.65
N ALA A 64 -5.46 4.81 -4.15
CA ALA A 64 -5.95 5.03 -2.79
C ALA A 64 -4.90 4.83 -1.67
N PRO A 65 -4.01 3.82 -1.71
CA PRO A 65 -3.02 3.62 -0.66
C PRO A 65 -1.76 4.47 -0.79
N LEU A 66 -1.52 5.13 -1.91
CA LEU A 66 -0.28 5.88 -2.13
C LEU A 66 0.01 6.92 -1.03
N PRO A 67 -0.98 7.68 -0.50
CA PRO A 67 -0.76 8.58 0.62
C PRO A 67 -0.33 7.84 1.90
N ILE A 68 -0.88 6.64 2.13
CA ILE A 68 -0.56 5.80 3.30
C ILE A 68 0.85 5.24 3.17
N TYR A 69 1.22 4.72 2.00
CA TYR A 69 2.58 4.27 1.73
C TYR A 69 3.58 5.41 1.91
N ARG A 70 3.28 6.62 1.41
CA ARG A 70 4.13 7.80 1.60
C ARG A 70 4.28 8.20 3.07
N ALA A 71 3.19 8.21 3.84
CA ALA A 71 3.18 8.61 5.25
C ALA A 71 3.84 7.57 6.18
N ARG A 72 3.81 6.29 5.80
CA ARG A 72 4.36 5.17 6.60
C ARG A 72 5.75 4.70 6.13
N THR A 73 6.34 5.37 5.14
CA THR A 73 7.75 5.16 4.73
C THR A 73 8.65 6.09 5.55
N GLU A 74 9.71 5.54 6.16
CA GLU A 74 10.68 6.32 6.94
C GLU A 74 11.33 7.42 6.08
N GLY A 75 11.21 8.69 6.49
CA GLY A 75 11.78 9.82 5.75
C GLY A 75 11.03 10.22 4.46
N GLY A 76 9.92 9.56 4.15
CA GLY A 76 9.08 9.82 2.97
C GLY A 76 9.72 9.37 1.65
N TRP A 77 9.04 9.68 0.54
CA TRP A 77 9.61 9.48 -0.80
C TRP A 77 10.58 10.61 -1.12
N ARG A 78 11.88 10.33 -1.04
CA ARG A 78 12.93 11.23 -1.49
C ARG A 78 13.61 10.61 -2.70
N TRP A 79 13.80 11.41 -3.74
CA TRP A 79 14.70 11.06 -4.82
C TRP A 79 16.14 11.25 -4.32
N ARG A 80 16.93 10.19 -4.36
CA ARG A 80 18.36 10.16 -4.09
C ARG A 80 19.01 9.31 -5.17
#